data_AF-A0A849UC13-F1
#
_entry.id   AF-A0A849UC13-F1
#
_cell.length_a   1.000
_cell.length_b   1.000
_cell.length_c   1.000
_cell.angle_alpha   90.00
_cell.angle_beta   90.00
_cell.angle_gamma   90.00
#
_symmetry.space_group_name_H-M   'P 1'
#
loop_
_entity.id
_entity.type
_entity.pdbx_description
1 polymer ?
#
loop_
_entity_poly.entity_id
_entity_poly.type
_entity_poly.pdbx_seq_one_letter_code
_entity_poly.pdbx_strand_id
1 'polypeptide(L)'
;MCCCDDPTEPQKVDPRELLREQAHYGELVRELFTDDPEKVLLKLLAQSNSYLRELAALRAHYPAVRLRAIELLDKKSQSVLEQIVQKERESAFGLAAKNRLEHVNDEGGLLSKLFKS
;
A
#
# COMPACT_ATOMS: atom_id res chain seq x y z
N MET A 1 8.71 22.33 35.67
CA MET A 1 8.07 23.54 35.09
C MET A 1 8.00 23.35 33.58
N CYS A 2 6.91 22.77 33.08
CA CYS A 2 6.54 22.75 31.66
C CYS A 2 5.02 22.53 31.62
N CYS A 3 4.27 23.54 32.07
CA CYS A 3 2.82 23.60 31.97
C CYS A 3 2.51 24.63 30.89
N CYS A 4 2.53 24.27 29.60
CA CYS A 4 1.98 25.06 28.48
C CYS A 4 2.06 24.30 27.13
N ASP A 5 2.09 22.96 27.10
CA ASP A 5 1.84 22.24 25.83
C ASP A 5 0.31 22.12 25.69
N ASP A 6 -0.31 23.12 25.07
CA ASP A 6 -1.73 23.07 24.73
C ASP A 6 -1.93 22.01 23.64
N PRO A 7 -2.61 20.89 23.93
CA PRO A 7 -2.82 19.82 22.96
C PRO A 7 -3.77 20.22 21.82
N THR A 8 -4.33 21.43 21.87
CA THR A 8 -5.15 22.02 20.81
C THR A 8 -4.36 22.94 19.87
N GLU A 9 -3.10 23.25 20.17
CA GLU A 9 -2.25 23.98 19.22
C GLU A 9 -2.00 23.11 17.97
N PRO A 10 -2.25 23.63 16.75
CA PRO A 10 -1.94 22.90 15.53
C PRO A 10 -0.43 22.69 15.45
N GLN A 11 -0.03 21.47 15.08
CA GLN A 11 1.39 21.15 14.87
C GLN A 11 1.98 22.14 13.87
N LYS A 12 3.00 22.87 14.30
CA LYS A 12 3.71 23.84 13.45
C LYS A 12 4.51 23.07 12.41
N VAL A 13 3.98 22.98 11.19
CA VAL A 13 4.67 22.40 10.04
C VAL A 13 5.75 23.37 9.56
N ASP A 14 6.94 22.86 9.23
CA ASP A 14 8.00 23.69 8.63
C ASP A 14 7.49 24.24 7.28
N PRO A 15 7.51 25.56 7.04
CA PRO A 15 7.15 26.14 5.74
C PRO A 15 7.84 25.48 4.54
N ARG A 16 9.05 24.95 4.72
CA ARG A 16 9.80 24.25 3.68
C ARG A 16 9.19 22.88 3.33
N GLU A 17 8.70 22.16 4.34
CA GLU A 17 8.00 20.89 4.12
C GLU A 17 6.68 21.13 3.39
N LEU A 18 5.96 22.18 3.77
CA LEU A 18 4.72 22.58 3.10
C LEU A 18 4.95 22.90 1.62
N LEU A 19 6.00 23.65 1.29
CA LEU A 19 6.35 23.96 -0.10
C LEU A 19 6.73 22.71 -0.91
N ARG A 20 7.45 21.76 -0.30
CA ARG A 20 7.80 20.49 -0.96
C ARG A 20 6.56 19.66 -1.25
N GLU A 21 5.64 19.56 -0.30
CA GLU A 21 4.39 18.80 -0.47
C GLU A 21 3.49 19.44 -1.55
N GLN A 22 3.41 20.78 -1.57
CA GLN A 22 2.69 21.50 -2.62
C GLN A 22 3.29 21.26 -4.02
N ALA A 23 4.62 21.27 -4.14
CA ALA A 23 5.28 20.97 -5.40
C ALA A 23 5.03 19.52 -5.84
N HIS A 24 5.18 18.57 -4.92
CA HIS A 24 4.90 17.16 -5.17
C HIS A 24 3.44 16.93 -5.62
N TYR A 25 2.49 17.57 -4.95
CA TYR A 25 1.08 17.54 -5.35
C TYR A 25 0.87 18.13 -6.76
N GLY A 26 1.49 19.26 -7.08
CA GLY A 26 1.41 19.87 -8.40
C GLY A 26 1.95 18.96 -9.51
N GLU A 27 3.07 18.29 -9.26
CA GLU A 27 3.64 17.29 -10.17
C GLU A 27 2.71 16.10 -10.35
N LEU A 28 2.16 15.58 -9.26
CA LEU A 28 1.20 14.47 -9.29
C LEU A 28 -0.05 14.80 -10.11
N VAL A 29 -0.63 15.98 -9.89
CA VAL A 29 -1.79 16.44 -10.65
C VAL A 29 -1.44 16.50 -12.13
N ARG A 30 -0.29 17.08 -12.50
CA ARG A 30 0.15 17.12 -13.88
C ARG A 30 0.31 15.71 -14.46
N GLU A 31 1.03 14.83 -13.77
CA GLU A 31 1.23 13.43 -14.18
C GLU A 31 -0.11 12.72 -14.42
N LEU A 32 -1.10 12.89 -13.54
CA LEU A 32 -2.44 12.30 -13.70
C LEU A 32 -3.19 12.80 -14.94
N PHE A 33 -2.95 14.04 -15.38
CA PHE A 33 -3.61 14.65 -16.53
C PHE A 33 -2.84 14.50 -17.84
N THR A 34 -1.53 14.25 -17.79
CA THR A 34 -0.67 14.21 -18.99
C THR A 34 -0.09 12.83 -19.30
N ASP A 35 0.02 11.95 -18.30
CA ASP A 35 0.64 10.63 -18.43
C ASP A 35 -0.42 9.52 -18.41
N ASP A 36 0.02 8.29 -18.66
CA ASP A 36 -0.81 7.09 -18.58
C ASP A 36 -1.26 6.86 -17.12
N PRO A 37 -2.57 6.90 -16.82
CA PRO A 37 -3.08 6.74 -15.46
C PRO A 37 -2.68 5.39 -14.83
N GLU A 38 -2.51 4.33 -15.62
CA GLU A 38 -2.07 3.03 -15.10
C GLU A 38 -0.64 3.13 -14.52
N LYS A 39 0.27 3.82 -15.21
CA LYS A 39 1.66 4.01 -14.76
C LYS A 39 1.75 4.88 -13.52
N VAL A 40 0.98 5.96 -13.48
CA VAL A 40 0.93 6.86 -12.31
C VAL A 40 0.44 6.08 -11.08
N LEU A 41 -0.63 5.30 -11.22
CA LEU A 41 -1.14 4.47 -10.13
C LEU A 41 -0.11 3.42 -9.66
N LEU A 42 0.61 2.76 -10.58
CA LEU A 42 1.66 1.81 -10.23
C LEU A 42 2.79 2.46 -9.40
N LYS A 43 3.21 3.68 -9.76
CA LYS A 43 4.23 4.45 -9.04
C LYS A 43 3.78 4.78 -7.62
N LEU A 44 2.54 5.25 -7.45
CA LEU A 44 1.98 5.64 -6.15
C LEU A 44 1.71 4.45 -5.23
N LEU A 45 1.41 3.29 -5.79
CA LEU A 45 1.00 2.11 -5.04
C LEU A 45 2.08 1.60 -4.07
N ALA A 46 3.35 1.81 -4.39
CA ALA A 46 4.47 1.48 -3.50
C ALA A 46 4.57 2.39 -2.26
N GLN A 47 4.07 3.63 -2.36
CA GLN A 47 4.15 4.64 -1.30
C GLN A 47 2.85 4.75 -0.50
N SER A 48 1.76 4.17 -1.01
CA SER A 48 0.46 4.20 -0.35
C SER A 48 0.43 3.35 0.94
N ASN A 49 -0.49 3.67 1.84
CA ASN A 49 -0.70 2.90 3.07
C ASN A 49 -1.35 1.53 2.79
N SER A 50 -1.35 0.65 3.82
CA SER A 50 -1.89 -0.72 3.69
C SER A 50 -3.35 -0.73 3.22
N TYR A 51 -4.18 0.16 3.77
CA TYR A 51 -5.60 0.26 3.41
C TYR A 51 -5.81 0.55 1.91
N LEU A 52 -5.05 1.49 1.33
CA LEU A 52 -5.15 1.81 -0.08
C LEU A 52 -4.64 0.67 -0.97
N ARG A 53 -3.61 -0.06 -0.53
CA ARG A 53 -3.14 -1.26 -1.24
C ARG A 53 -4.18 -2.38 -1.20
N GLU A 54 -4.83 -2.60 -0.07
CA GLU A 54 -5.93 -3.56 0.06
C GLU A 54 -7.10 -3.19 -0.85
N LEU A 55 -7.50 -1.92 -0.87
CA LEU A 55 -8.57 -1.44 -1.75
C LEU A 55 -8.20 -1.62 -3.22
N ALA A 56 -6.96 -1.30 -3.60
CA ALA A 56 -6.46 -1.51 -4.95
C ALA A 56 -6.45 -3.00 -5.34
N ALA A 57 -5.99 -3.88 -4.45
CA ALA A 57 -6.01 -5.33 -4.66
C ALA A 57 -7.43 -5.88 -4.87
N LEU A 58 -8.42 -5.29 -4.21
CA LEU A 58 -9.82 -5.70 -4.33
C LEU A 58 -10.51 -5.15 -5.58
N ARG A 59 -10.22 -3.90 -5.97
CA ARG A 59 -11.10 -3.13 -6.86
C ARG A 59 -10.41 -2.33 -7.95
N ALA A 60 -9.07 -2.34 -8.05
CA ALA A 60 -8.39 -1.55 -9.08
C ALA A 60 -8.88 -1.95 -10.48
N HIS A 61 -9.21 -0.93 -11.28
CA HIS A 61 -9.68 -1.09 -12.65
C HIS A 61 -8.60 -1.69 -13.56
N TYR A 62 -7.36 -1.23 -13.39
CA TYR A 62 -6.22 -1.70 -14.18
C TYR A 62 -5.67 -3.02 -13.62
N PRO A 63 -5.59 -4.09 -14.44
CA PRO A 63 -5.11 -5.39 -14.00
C PRO A 63 -3.68 -5.36 -13.44
N ALA A 64 -2.76 -4.60 -14.05
CA ALA A 64 -1.38 -4.54 -13.56
C ALA A 64 -1.30 -3.89 -12.18
N VAL A 65 -2.08 -2.81 -11.96
CA VAL A 65 -2.20 -2.15 -10.65
C VAL A 65 -2.73 -3.14 -9.61
N ARG A 66 -3.78 -3.89 -9.95
CA ARG A 66 -4.40 -4.87 -9.05
C ARG A 66 -3.44 -6.00 -8.67
N LEU A 67 -2.72 -6.57 -9.64
CA LEU A 67 -1.71 -7.60 -9.38
C LEU A 67 -0.58 -7.07 -8.51
N ARG A 68 -0.06 -5.89 -8.83
CA ARG A 68 0.99 -5.25 -8.03
C ARG A 68 0.51 -4.96 -6.61
N ALA A 69 -0.75 -4.57 -6.45
CA ALA A 69 -1.34 -4.34 -5.13
C ALA A 69 -1.34 -5.62 -4.29
N ILE A 70 -1.74 -6.76 -4.88
CA ILE A 70 -1.72 -8.07 -4.23
C ILE A 70 -0.30 -8.44 -3.77
N GLU A 71 0.71 -8.23 -4.62
CA GLU A 71 2.12 -8.49 -4.27
C GLU A 71 2.61 -7.70 -3.06
N LEU A 72 2.11 -6.47 -2.86
CA LEU A 72 2.51 -5.61 -1.76
C LEU A 72 1.74 -5.83 -0.46
N LEU A 73 0.73 -6.71 -0.45
CA LEU A 73 -0.01 -7.04 0.78
C LEU A 73 0.90 -7.82 1.74
N ASP A 74 0.77 -7.51 3.02
CA ASP A 74 1.55 -8.12 4.10
C ASP A 74 0.65 -8.99 5.00
N LYS A 75 1.22 -9.46 6.12
CA LYS A 75 0.51 -10.30 7.09
C LYS A 75 -0.73 -9.64 7.69
N LYS A 76 -0.79 -8.31 7.79
CA LYS A 76 -1.95 -7.61 8.33
C LYS A 76 -3.13 -7.68 7.36
N SER A 77 -2.85 -7.81 6.07
CA SER A 77 -3.84 -7.90 4.98
C SER A 77 -4.22 -9.34 4.61
N GLN A 78 -3.91 -10.33 5.47
CA GLN A 78 -4.15 -11.76 5.17
C GLN A 78 -5.63 -12.04 4.83
N SER A 79 -6.57 -11.46 5.57
CA SER A 79 -8.01 -11.65 5.33
C SER A 79 -8.44 -11.15 3.94
N VAL A 80 -7.79 -10.10 3.42
CA VAL A 80 -8.04 -9.56 2.09
C VAL A 80 -7.54 -10.52 1.02
N LEU A 81 -6.35 -11.10 1.19
CA LEU A 81 -5.84 -12.12 0.28
C LEU A 81 -6.74 -13.36 0.23
N GLU A 82 -7.19 -13.84 1.40
CA GLU A 82 -8.12 -14.98 1.49
C GLU A 82 -9.44 -14.67 0.78
N GLN A 83 -9.95 -13.44 0.94
CA GLN A 83 -11.15 -12.98 0.26
C GLN A 83 -10.98 -13.00 -1.27
N ILE A 84 -9.84 -12.55 -1.79
CA ILE A 84 -9.55 -12.56 -3.23
C ILE A 84 -9.50 -13.99 -3.75
N VAL A 85 -8.77 -14.89 -3.05
CA VAL A 85 -8.72 -16.31 -3.40
C VAL A 85 -10.12 -16.91 -3.43
N GLN A 86 -10.97 -16.63 -2.43
CA GLN A 86 -12.32 -17.20 -2.39
C GLN A 86 -13.21 -16.73 -3.53
N LYS A 87 -13.13 -15.44 -3.90
CA LYS A 87 -14.00 -14.82 -4.91
C LYS A 87 -13.56 -15.11 -6.34
N GLU A 88 -12.26 -15.26 -6.58
CA GLU A 88 -11.69 -15.29 -7.93
C GLU A 88 -10.66 -16.42 -8.10
N ARG A 89 -10.98 -17.62 -7.59
CA ARG A 89 -10.07 -18.79 -7.46
C ARG A 89 -9.20 -19.09 -8.68
N GLU A 90 -9.78 -19.00 -9.87
CA GLU A 90 -9.14 -19.40 -11.14
C GLU A 90 -8.60 -18.22 -11.94
N SER A 91 -8.78 -16.99 -11.46
CA SER A 91 -8.27 -15.80 -12.14
C SER A 91 -6.78 -15.59 -11.84
N ALA A 92 -6.12 -14.79 -12.66
CA ALA A 92 -4.75 -14.35 -12.39
C ALA A 92 -4.62 -13.68 -11.02
N PHE A 93 -5.67 -12.98 -10.55
CA PHE A 93 -5.70 -12.35 -9.24
C PHE A 93 -5.81 -13.38 -8.10
N GLY A 94 -6.65 -14.41 -8.26
CA GLY A 94 -6.76 -15.48 -7.28
C GLY A 94 -5.48 -16.29 -7.14
N LEU A 95 -4.82 -16.61 -8.26
CA LEU A 95 -3.52 -17.28 -8.28
C LEU A 95 -2.44 -16.42 -7.61
N ALA A 96 -2.37 -15.12 -7.95
CA ALA A 96 -1.43 -14.20 -7.32
C ALA A 96 -1.66 -14.08 -5.81
N ALA A 97 -2.93 -13.98 -5.38
CA ALA A 97 -3.28 -13.89 -3.96
C ALA A 97 -2.93 -15.16 -3.19
N LYS A 98 -3.13 -16.34 -3.80
CA LYS A 98 -2.74 -17.63 -3.22
C LYS A 98 -1.22 -17.72 -3.02
N ASN A 99 -0.45 -17.40 -4.05
CA ASN A 99 1.02 -17.39 -3.96
C ASN A 99 1.49 -16.42 -2.89
N ARG A 100 0.87 -15.23 -2.81
CA ARG A 100 1.23 -14.24 -1.79
C ARG A 100 0.90 -14.71 -0.37
N LEU A 101 -0.23 -15.39 -0.16
CA LEU A 101 -0.59 -15.98 1.13
C LEU A 101 0.45 -16.99 1.60
N GLU A 102 0.92 -17.85 0.70
CA GLU A 102 1.97 -18.83 1.01
C GLU A 102 3.26 -18.11 1.47
N HIS A 103 3.71 -17.09 0.73
CA HIS A 103 4.88 -16.30 1.12
C HIS A 103 4.74 -15.61 2.49
N VAL A 104 3.59 -14.99 2.75
CA VAL A 104 3.35 -14.25 3.99
C VAL A 104 3.26 -15.18 5.21
N ASN A 105 2.78 -16.42 5.01
CA ASN A 105 2.78 -17.46 6.03
C ASN A 105 4.20 -17.97 6.34
N ASP A 106 5.04 -18.12 5.31
CA ASP A 106 6.42 -18.61 5.44
C ASP A 106 7.38 -17.60 6.08
N GLU A 107 7.19 -16.29 5.86
CA GLU A 107 8.02 -15.23 6.49
C GLU A 107 7.95 -15.30 8.03
N GLY A 108 6.83 -15.73 8.60
CA GLY A 108 6.71 -15.99 10.04
C GLY A 108 7.47 -17.24 10.52
N GLY A 109 7.72 -18.20 9.61
CA GLY A 109 8.37 -19.48 9.90
C GLY A 109 9.89 -19.45 9.73
N LEU A 110 10.43 -18.68 8.78
CA LEU A 110 11.88 -18.60 8.51
C LEU A 110 12.62 -17.79 9.57
N LEU A 111 12.11 -16.62 9.94
CA LEU A 111 12.73 -15.80 11.00
C LEU A 111 12.62 -16.48 12.37
N SER A 112 11.50 -17.11 12.67
CA SER A 112 11.34 -17.84 13.95
C SER A 112 12.25 -19.06 14.09
N LYS A 113 12.67 -19.69 12.98
CA LYS A 113 13.68 -20.76 12.98
C LYS A 113 15.11 -20.23 13.16
N LEU A 114 15.42 -19.04 12.65
CA LEU A 114 16.73 -18.41 12.79
C LEU A 114 16.98 -17.85 14.20
N PHE A 115 15.94 -17.34 14.87
CA PHE A 115 16.05 -16.79 16.24
C PHE A 115 15.85 -17.83 17.37
N LYS A 116 15.70 -19.12 17.04
CA LYS A 116 15.61 -20.23 17.99
C LYS A 116 16.88 -21.11 18.05
N SER A 117 17.93 -20.72 17.35
CA SER A 117 19.26 -21.35 17.43
C SER A 117 20.15 -20.68 18.46
#